data_AF-A0A194YR32-F1
#
_entry.id   AF-A0A194YR32-F1
#
_cell.length_a   1.000
_cell.length_b   1.000
_cell.length_c   1.000
_cell.angle_alpha   90.00
_cell.angle_beta   90.00
_cell.angle_gamma   90.00
#
_symmetry.space_group_name_H-M   'P 1'
#
loop_
_entity.id
_entity.type
_entity.pdbx_description
1 polymer ?
#
loop_
_entity_poly.entity_id
_entity_poly.type
_entity_poly.pdbx_seq_one_letter_code
_entity_poly.pdbx_strand_id
1 'polypeptide(L)'
;MYGGGGGHYDGGGGGGAANANSLFGGGGFMPSQSTAVPESSGLSKGRSAQTLLPLTVKQIMDAAQASDDKSNFAIDGVEVSTVRLVGRMLNKVHRVTDVQFTLHDGTGKIDVNRWENESSDAKEMADVNDGDYVIVNGGLKGFQGKRHIVAYSVRRVTDFNEIPHHFLHCIQVHLDHTRPKAQINASTATLGHTNQVRPFNNQAATFSASGNAAGNNVSDLVMSVFNDPAAIDREHGLHIKDVANRLKLSEDVVRAVIQHHVDQGDIYNTIDDNHFKSAANG
;
A
#
# COMPACT_ATOMS: atom_id res chain seq x y z
N MET A 1 -90.19 -13.60 -13.41
CA MET A 1 -91.29 -12.64 -13.27
C MET A 1 -90.70 -11.25 -13.09
N TYR A 2 -91.13 -10.30 -13.95
CA TYR A 2 -91.02 -8.82 -13.86
C TYR A 2 -89.63 -8.20 -13.63
N GLY A 3 -89.17 -7.17 -14.35
CA GLY A 3 -89.71 -6.24 -15.35
C GLY A 3 -88.57 -5.21 -15.59
N GLY A 4 -88.28 -4.79 -16.82
CA GLY A 4 -88.86 -3.57 -17.43
C GLY A 4 -88.21 -2.32 -16.84
N GLY A 5 -87.25 -1.68 -17.53
CA GLY A 5 -87.49 -0.48 -18.36
C GLY A 5 -87.54 0.78 -17.47
N GLY A 6 -86.92 1.92 -17.74
CA GLY A 6 -86.27 2.54 -18.88
C GLY A 6 -86.03 4.00 -18.45
N GLY A 7 -85.07 4.70 -19.05
CA GLY A 7 -84.80 6.10 -18.69
C GLY A 7 -83.81 6.71 -19.65
N HIS A 8 -84.35 7.23 -20.76
CA HIS A 8 -83.65 8.09 -21.71
C HIS A 8 -83.59 9.52 -21.12
N TYR A 9 -82.42 10.14 -21.14
CA TYR A 9 -82.27 11.58 -21.32
C TYR A 9 -80.96 11.85 -22.08
N ASP A 10 -81.11 12.62 -23.14
CA ASP A 10 -80.08 13.14 -24.03
C ASP A 10 -79.40 14.38 -23.41
N GLY A 11 -78.18 14.68 -23.84
CA GLY A 11 -77.57 15.99 -23.59
C GLY A 11 -76.05 16.03 -23.45
N GLY A 12 -75.34 16.09 -24.59
CA GLY A 12 -74.30 17.11 -24.80
C GLY A 12 -72.85 16.80 -24.40
N GLY A 13 -72.06 16.39 -25.40
CA GLY A 13 -70.87 17.13 -25.86
C GLY A 13 -69.59 17.16 -25.01
N GLY A 14 -68.52 16.58 -25.59
CA GLY A 14 -67.19 17.20 -25.53
C GLY A 14 -66.05 16.37 -24.95
N GLY A 15 -65.34 15.66 -25.84
CA GLY A 15 -63.88 15.70 -25.91
C GLY A 15 -63.05 14.83 -24.94
N GLY A 16 -62.22 13.95 -25.52
CA GLY A 16 -60.94 13.55 -24.92
C GLY A 16 -60.83 12.07 -24.57
N ALA A 17 -60.75 11.22 -25.59
CA ALA A 17 -60.50 9.79 -25.44
C ALA A 17 -59.08 9.50 -24.92
N ALA A 18 -59.05 8.73 -23.84
CA ALA A 18 -58.30 7.48 -23.65
C ALA A 18 -56.83 7.42 -24.08
N ASN A 19 -55.94 7.26 -23.10
CA ASN A 19 -54.62 6.66 -23.30
C ASN A 19 -54.57 5.32 -22.52
N ALA A 20 -54.60 4.23 -23.28
CA ALA A 20 -54.43 2.88 -22.79
C ALA A 20 -53.28 2.20 -23.54
N ASN A 21 -52.32 1.76 -22.73
CA ASN A 21 -51.60 0.50 -22.84
C ASN A 21 -50.40 0.35 -23.80
N SER A 22 -49.45 -0.44 -23.29
CA SER A 22 -48.36 -1.18 -23.94
C SER A 22 -47.05 -0.43 -24.25
N LEU A 23 -46.05 -0.64 -23.38
CA LEU A 23 -44.65 -0.35 -23.68
C LEU A 23 -43.81 -1.62 -23.43
N PHE A 24 -43.71 -2.45 -24.46
CA PHE A 24 -42.71 -3.50 -24.61
C PHE A 24 -42.07 -3.36 -26.00
N GLY A 25 -40.74 -3.35 -26.06
CA GLY A 25 -39.98 -3.82 -27.22
C GLY A 25 -39.19 -2.75 -28.00
N GLY A 26 -37.87 -3.00 -28.13
CA GLY A 26 -37.10 -2.59 -29.30
C GLY A 26 -36.04 -1.52 -29.06
N GLY A 27 -34.77 -1.93 -29.05
CA GLY A 27 -33.62 -1.04 -29.05
C GLY A 27 -33.44 -0.27 -30.36
N GLY A 28 -32.70 0.83 -30.26
CA GLY A 28 -32.25 1.64 -31.40
C GLY A 28 -31.37 2.79 -30.92
N PHE A 29 -30.07 2.73 -31.24
CA PHE A 29 -29.11 3.79 -30.99
C PHE A 29 -29.40 5.00 -31.89
N MET A 30 -29.46 6.21 -31.33
CA MET A 30 -29.26 7.46 -32.07
C MET A 30 -28.50 8.48 -31.21
N PRO A 31 -27.40 9.08 -31.71
CA PRO A 31 -26.67 10.14 -31.02
C PRO A 31 -27.26 11.50 -31.39
N SER A 32 -27.57 12.35 -30.41
CA SER A 32 -27.91 13.75 -30.68
C SER A 32 -27.05 14.72 -29.86
N GLN A 33 -26.19 15.41 -30.61
CA GLN A 33 -25.90 16.83 -30.53
C GLN A 33 -25.20 17.38 -29.28
N SER A 34 -23.90 17.61 -29.48
CA SER A 34 -23.00 18.51 -28.78
C SER A 34 -23.60 19.91 -28.56
N THR A 35 -23.66 20.34 -27.30
CA THR A 35 -23.75 21.75 -26.92
C THR A 35 -22.49 22.06 -26.10
N ALA A 36 -21.67 22.98 -26.60
CA ALA A 36 -20.41 23.38 -25.98
C ALA A 36 -20.68 24.14 -24.67
N VAL A 37 -20.17 23.61 -23.57
CA VAL A 37 -20.02 24.31 -22.29
C VAL A 37 -18.53 24.63 -22.09
N PRO A 38 -18.15 25.83 -21.58
CA PRO A 38 -16.76 26.24 -21.52
C PRO A 38 -15.96 25.37 -20.53
N GLU A 39 -14.76 24.96 -20.95
CA GLU A 39 -13.76 24.26 -20.15
C GLU A 39 -13.46 25.01 -18.85
N SER A 40 -14.04 24.53 -17.74
CA SER A 40 -13.33 24.62 -16.47
C SER A 40 -12.38 23.45 -16.43
N SER A 41 -11.08 23.76 -16.40
CA SER A 41 -9.96 22.85 -16.21
C SER A 41 -10.00 22.25 -14.80
N GLY A 42 -11.02 21.43 -14.55
CA GLY A 42 -11.02 20.45 -13.48
C GLY A 42 -10.04 19.37 -13.87
N LEU A 43 -8.76 19.60 -13.56
CA LEU A 43 -7.74 18.57 -13.47
C LEU A 43 -8.38 17.44 -12.67
N SER A 44 -8.79 16.38 -13.36
CA SER A 44 -9.29 15.16 -12.76
C SER A 44 -8.19 14.72 -11.81
N LYS A 45 -8.41 14.97 -10.52
CA LYS A 45 -7.53 14.56 -9.45
C LYS A 45 -7.41 13.06 -9.62
N GLY A 46 -6.31 12.62 -10.24
CA GLY A 46 -6.15 11.25 -10.69
C GLY A 46 -6.53 10.35 -9.53
N ARG A 47 -7.50 9.46 -9.74
CA ARG A 47 -7.83 8.42 -8.77
C ARG A 47 -6.48 7.77 -8.41
N SER A 48 -5.95 8.11 -7.24
CA SER A 48 -4.77 7.44 -6.73
C SER A 48 -5.13 5.97 -6.68
N ALA A 49 -4.29 5.14 -7.30
CA ALA A 49 -4.53 3.70 -7.30
C ALA A 49 -4.61 3.23 -5.85
N GLN A 50 -5.81 2.87 -5.38
CA GLN A 50 -5.98 2.32 -4.04
C GLN A 50 -5.29 0.96 -4.02
N THR A 51 -4.15 0.90 -3.35
CA THR A 51 -3.35 -0.32 -3.24
C THR A 51 -3.77 -1.07 -1.98
N LEU A 52 -4.02 -2.37 -2.10
CA LEU A 52 -4.26 -3.25 -0.96
C LEU A 52 -2.92 -3.48 -0.25
N LEU A 53 -2.74 -2.86 0.91
CA LEU A 53 -1.48 -2.97 1.67
C LEU A 53 -1.54 -4.07 2.73
N PRO A 54 -0.60 -5.03 2.75
CA PRO A 54 -0.46 -5.95 3.87
C PRO A 54 0.10 -5.18 5.06
N LEU A 55 -0.62 -5.20 6.19
CA LEU A 55 -0.20 -4.49 7.39
C LEU A 55 -0.42 -5.35 8.63
N THR A 56 0.36 -5.08 9.66
CA THR A 56 0.07 -5.54 11.02
C THR A 56 -0.91 -4.58 11.69
N VAL A 57 -1.62 -5.06 12.72
CA VAL A 57 -2.51 -4.21 13.53
C VAL A 57 -1.72 -3.09 14.20
N LYS A 58 -0.50 -3.35 14.67
CA LYS A 58 0.36 -2.33 15.27
C LYS A 58 0.70 -1.20 14.31
N GLN A 59 1.06 -1.51 13.06
CA GLN A 59 1.31 -0.48 12.04
C GLN A 59 0.06 0.40 11.82
N ILE A 60 -1.12 -0.21 11.81
CA ILE A 60 -2.38 0.53 11.69
C ILE A 60 -2.65 1.42 12.90
N MET A 61 -2.40 0.94 14.12
CA MET A 61 -2.63 1.72 15.34
C MET A 61 -1.66 2.89 15.47
N ASP A 62 -0.41 2.70 15.03
CA ASP A 62 0.66 3.70 15.09
C ASP A 62 0.64 4.67 13.88
N ALA A 63 -0.22 4.45 12.87
CA ALA A 63 -0.25 5.27 11.66
C ALA A 63 -0.50 6.76 11.95
N ALA A 64 0.12 7.65 11.20
CA ALA A 64 -0.15 9.08 11.29
C ALA A 64 -1.48 9.42 10.59
N GLN A 65 -2.13 10.51 11.03
CA GLN A 65 -3.23 11.10 10.26
C GLN A 65 -2.64 11.88 9.08
N ALA A 66 -3.10 11.58 7.87
CA ALA A 66 -2.53 12.15 6.65
C ALA A 66 -3.03 13.58 6.36
N SER A 67 -4.15 13.99 6.95
CA SER A 67 -4.74 15.32 6.80
C SER A 67 -5.60 15.68 8.01
N ASP A 68 -6.03 16.95 8.09
CA ASP A 68 -6.98 17.45 9.11
C ASP A 68 -8.39 16.85 8.92
N ASP A 69 -8.64 16.24 7.76
CA ASP A 69 -9.81 15.40 7.53
C ASP A 69 -9.57 14.04 8.22
N LYS A 70 -10.26 13.81 9.34
CA LYS A 70 -10.00 12.76 10.35
C LYS A 70 -10.10 11.31 9.86
N SER A 71 -10.17 11.08 8.55
CA SER A 71 -10.46 9.80 7.91
C SER A 71 -9.32 9.22 7.08
N ASN A 72 -8.28 10.01 6.76
CA ASN A 72 -7.14 9.54 5.96
C ASN A 72 -5.93 9.20 6.85
N PHE A 73 -5.32 8.05 6.60
CA PHE A 73 -4.18 7.54 7.36
C PHE A 73 -2.96 7.43 6.46
N ALA A 74 -1.77 7.64 7.03
CA ALA A 74 -0.51 7.39 6.35
C ALA A 74 0.39 6.47 7.19
N ILE A 75 0.96 5.46 6.55
CA ILE A 75 1.94 4.53 7.11
C ILE A 75 3.15 4.58 6.21
N ASP A 76 4.34 4.76 6.80
CA ASP A 76 5.61 4.88 6.06
C ASP A 76 5.59 5.99 4.98
N GLY A 77 4.84 7.07 5.22
CA GLY A 77 4.66 8.17 4.28
C GLY A 77 3.72 7.87 3.10
N VAL A 78 3.09 6.70 3.08
CA VAL A 78 2.13 6.27 2.04
C VAL A 78 0.72 6.37 2.59
N GLU A 79 -0.19 7.01 1.84
CA GLU A 79 -1.62 7.06 2.18
C GLU A 79 -2.23 5.66 2.12
N VAL A 80 -2.90 5.27 3.20
CA VAL A 80 -3.50 3.95 3.37
C VAL A 80 -5.02 4.09 3.40
N SER A 81 -5.67 3.42 2.45
CA SER A 81 -7.13 3.33 2.38
C SER A 81 -7.64 1.90 2.54
N THR A 82 -6.97 0.94 1.91
CA THR A 82 -7.36 -0.46 1.85
C THR A 82 -6.22 -1.36 2.33
N VAL A 83 -6.54 -2.31 3.20
CA VAL A 83 -5.56 -3.14 3.92
C VAL A 83 -5.91 -4.62 3.84
N ARG A 84 -4.87 -5.45 3.86
CA ARG A 84 -4.96 -6.89 4.09
C ARG A 84 -4.39 -7.19 5.48
N LEU A 85 -5.16 -7.90 6.29
CA LEU A 85 -4.77 -8.35 7.62
C LEU A 85 -4.94 -9.86 7.71
N VAL A 86 -4.09 -10.52 8.51
CA VAL A 86 -4.27 -11.93 8.89
C VAL A 86 -4.14 -12.06 10.40
N GLY A 87 -5.13 -12.67 11.04
CA GLY A 87 -5.14 -12.80 12.49
C GLY A 87 -6.27 -13.70 12.97
N ARG A 88 -6.34 -13.87 14.28
CA ARG A 88 -7.37 -14.66 14.95
C ARG A 88 -8.64 -13.83 15.15
N MET A 89 -9.78 -14.37 14.76
CA MET A 89 -11.10 -13.79 15.01
C MET A 89 -11.50 -13.99 16.48
N LEU A 90 -12.01 -12.95 17.12
CA LEU A 90 -12.49 -12.94 18.49
C LEU A 90 -13.80 -12.15 18.58
N ASN A 91 -14.66 -12.51 19.52
CA ASN A 91 -15.87 -11.76 19.87
C ASN A 91 -16.81 -11.52 18.68
N LYS A 92 -17.03 -12.52 17.82
CA LYS A 92 -17.95 -12.44 16.69
C LYS A 92 -19.38 -12.22 17.17
N VAL A 93 -20.02 -11.17 16.64
CA VAL A 93 -21.41 -10.81 16.89
C VAL A 93 -22.12 -10.65 15.56
N HIS A 94 -23.11 -11.50 15.32
CA HIS A 94 -23.99 -11.40 14.16
C HIS A 94 -25.15 -10.43 14.47
N ARG A 95 -25.41 -9.50 13.57
CA ARG A 95 -26.59 -8.62 13.60
C ARG A 95 -27.41 -8.83 12.33
N VAL A 96 -28.48 -8.07 12.16
CA VAL A 96 -29.37 -8.21 11.00
C VAL A 96 -28.71 -7.76 9.70
N THR A 97 -27.81 -6.77 9.77
CA THR A 97 -27.23 -6.10 8.60
C THR A 97 -25.73 -6.34 8.43
N ASP A 98 -25.08 -6.82 9.47
CA ASP A 98 -23.63 -6.86 9.59
C ASP A 98 -23.17 -7.91 10.60
N VAL A 99 -21.91 -8.31 10.45
CA VAL A 99 -21.16 -9.09 11.42
C VAL A 99 -20.00 -8.26 11.94
N GLN A 100 -19.90 -8.17 13.26
CA GLN A 100 -18.83 -7.45 13.96
C GLN A 100 -17.93 -8.45 14.67
N PHE A 101 -16.63 -8.21 14.65
CA PHE A 101 -15.66 -9.02 15.40
C PHE A 101 -14.39 -8.22 15.66
N THR A 102 -13.53 -8.74 16.54
CA THR A 102 -12.18 -8.22 16.78
C THR A 102 -11.16 -9.14 16.12
N LEU A 103 -10.24 -8.59 15.34
CA LEU A 103 -9.10 -9.32 14.79
C LEU A 103 -7.86 -9.12 15.69
N HIS A 104 -7.17 -10.21 16.02
CA HIS A 104 -5.92 -10.17 16.80
C HIS A 104 -4.79 -10.90 16.05
N ASP A 105 -3.75 -10.16 15.66
CA ASP A 105 -2.59 -10.70 14.92
C ASP A 105 -1.37 -10.95 15.82
N GLY A 106 -1.48 -10.67 17.13
CA GLY A 106 -0.37 -10.75 18.09
C GLY A 106 0.42 -9.44 18.25
N THR A 107 0.26 -8.49 17.33
CA THR A 107 0.82 -7.12 17.43
C THR A 107 -0.20 -6.13 18.00
N GLY A 108 -1.48 -6.45 17.91
CA GLY A 108 -2.57 -5.66 18.50
C GLY A 108 -3.94 -6.23 18.16
N LYS A 109 -4.99 -5.54 18.61
CA LYS A 109 -6.39 -5.85 18.33
C LYS A 109 -7.06 -4.72 17.56
N ILE A 110 -7.90 -5.05 16.59
CA ILE A 110 -8.68 -4.07 15.83
C ILE A 110 -10.10 -4.56 15.59
N ASP A 111 -11.06 -3.64 15.69
CA ASP A 111 -12.46 -3.93 15.41
C ASP A 111 -12.70 -4.00 13.90
N VAL A 112 -13.48 -4.98 13.48
CA VAL A 112 -13.81 -5.26 12.08
C VAL A 112 -15.33 -5.35 11.92
N ASN A 113 -15.85 -4.67 10.91
CA ASN A 113 -17.25 -4.70 10.53
C ASN A 113 -17.41 -5.23 9.10
N ARG A 114 -18.19 -6.29 8.91
CA ARG A 114 -18.54 -6.85 7.59
C ARG A 114 -20.04 -6.66 7.35
N TRP A 115 -20.39 -5.87 6.33
CA TRP A 115 -21.79 -5.72 5.92
C TRP A 115 -22.27 -6.94 5.12
N GLU A 116 -23.51 -7.35 5.34
CA GLU A 116 -24.18 -8.40 4.57
C GLU A 116 -25.10 -7.76 3.53
N ASN A 117 -24.58 -7.54 2.33
CA ASN A 117 -25.36 -6.95 1.24
C ASN A 117 -26.02 -8.04 0.39
N GLU A 118 -25.34 -9.18 0.24
CA GLU A 118 -25.78 -10.30 -0.60
C GLU A 118 -25.69 -11.63 0.14
N SER A 119 -26.39 -12.65 -0.36
CA SER A 119 -26.40 -13.99 0.25
C SER A 119 -25.02 -14.66 0.29
N SER A 120 -24.08 -14.26 -0.57
CA SER A 120 -22.67 -14.69 -0.56
C SER A 120 -21.92 -14.18 0.67
N ASP A 121 -22.20 -12.95 1.11
CA ASP A 121 -21.56 -12.35 2.30
C ASP A 121 -21.92 -13.11 3.57
N ALA A 122 -23.20 -13.47 3.72
CA ALA A 122 -23.69 -14.24 4.86
C ALA A 122 -23.07 -15.65 4.90
N LYS A 123 -22.86 -16.29 3.73
CA LYS A 123 -22.19 -17.60 3.65
C LYS A 123 -20.72 -17.49 4.04
N GLU A 124 -20.01 -16.49 3.52
CA GLU A 124 -18.62 -16.21 3.89
C GLU A 124 -18.47 -16.08 5.41
N MET A 125 -19.35 -15.31 6.05
CA MET A 125 -19.33 -15.12 7.49
C MET A 125 -19.82 -16.34 8.28
N ALA A 126 -20.64 -17.21 7.70
CA ALA A 126 -21.05 -18.47 8.35
C ALA A 126 -19.89 -19.49 8.46
N ASP A 127 -18.92 -19.43 7.56
CA ASP A 127 -17.80 -20.38 7.48
C ASP A 127 -16.64 -20.08 8.45
N VAL A 128 -16.69 -18.94 9.15
CA VAL A 128 -15.65 -18.48 10.10
C VAL A 128 -16.23 -18.32 11.50
N ASN A 129 -15.49 -18.75 12.53
CA ASN A 129 -15.92 -18.67 13.93
C ASN A 129 -14.86 -18.03 14.83
N ASP A 130 -15.28 -17.69 16.05
CA ASP A 130 -14.35 -17.26 17.09
C ASP A 130 -13.26 -18.31 17.30
N GLY A 131 -12.03 -17.83 17.30
CA GLY A 131 -10.84 -18.65 17.43
C GLY A 131 -10.19 -19.04 16.10
N ASP A 132 -10.88 -18.93 14.97
CA ASP A 132 -10.31 -19.21 13.65
C ASP A 132 -9.30 -18.13 13.25
N TYR A 133 -8.27 -18.53 12.50
CA TYR A 133 -7.44 -17.59 11.76
C TYR A 133 -8.17 -17.20 10.47
N VAL A 134 -8.23 -15.90 10.21
CA VAL A 134 -8.90 -15.32 9.05
C VAL A 134 -8.02 -14.31 8.34
N ILE A 135 -8.24 -14.18 7.04
CA ILE A 135 -7.68 -13.14 6.18
C ILE A 135 -8.79 -12.12 5.94
N VAL A 136 -8.53 -10.88 6.30
CA VAL A 136 -9.46 -9.76 6.14
C VAL A 136 -8.89 -8.81 5.11
N ASN A 137 -9.65 -8.55 4.05
CA ASN A 137 -9.39 -7.42 3.15
C ASN A 137 -10.45 -6.36 3.40
N GLY A 138 -10.05 -5.12 3.66
CA GLY A 138 -11.01 -4.09 4.04
C GLY A 138 -10.46 -2.67 3.99
N GLY A 139 -11.37 -1.71 4.08
CA GLY A 139 -11.04 -0.30 4.19
C GLY A 139 -10.70 0.09 5.63
N LEU A 140 -9.58 0.79 5.82
CA LEU A 140 -9.24 1.40 7.11
C LEU A 140 -10.07 2.66 7.31
N LYS A 141 -10.75 2.77 8.45
CA LYS A 141 -11.60 3.91 8.80
C LYS A 141 -11.30 4.43 10.20
N GLY A 142 -11.42 5.74 10.36
CA GLY A 142 -11.29 6.46 11.61
C GLY A 142 -12.60 7.14 11.98
N PHE A 143 -13.03 7.00 13.23
CA PHE A 143 -14.14 7.79 13.77
C PHE A 143 -13.87 8.14 15.23
N GLN A 144 -13.89 9.45 15.55
CA GLN A 144 -13.65 9.96 16.91
C GLN A 144 -12.40 9.37 17.59
N GLY A 145 -11.29 9.25 16.83
CA GLY A 145 -10.03 8.70 17.34
C GLY A 145 -9.94 7.18 17.42
N LYS A 146 -11.04 6.46 17.15
CA LYS A 146 -11.03 4.99 17.04
C LYS A 146 -10.83 4.54 15.60
N ARG A 147 -9.92 3.61 15.40
CA ARG A 147 -9.62 2.98 14.10
C ARG A 147 -10.33 1.64 14.02
N HIS A 148 -10.93 1.35 12.88
CA HIS A 148 -11.60 0.08 12.61
C HIS A 148 -11.49 -0.28 11.13
N ILE A 149 -11.75 -1.54 10.80
CA ILE A 149 -11.77 -2.03 9.43
C ILE A 149 -13.21 -2.26 9.00
N VAL A 150 -13.56 -1.74 7.82
CA VAL A 150 -14.77 -2.16 7.11
C VAL A 150 -14.34 -3.22 6.11
N ALA A 151 -14.64 -4.49 6.41
CA ALA A 151 -14.22 -5.62 5.61
C ALA A 151 -15.03 -5.71 4.30
N TYR A 152 -14.31 -5.92 3.20
CA TYR A 152 -14.87 -6.29 1.90
C TYR A 152 -14.95 -7.82 1.75
N SER A 153 -14.01 -8.54 2.37
CA SER A 153 -14.00 -10.00 2.44
C SER A 153 -13.29 -10.51 3.68
N VAL A 154 -13.77 -11.66 4.17
CA VAL A 154 -13.22 -12.40 5.31
C VAL A 154 -13.12 -13.87 4.92
N ARG A 155 -11.92 -14.43 4.82
CA ARG A 155 -11.73 -15.84 4.48
C ARG A 155 -11.05 -16.59 5.61
N ARG A 156 -11.52 -17.80 5.93
CA ARG A 156 -10.80 -18.71 6.82
C ARG A 156 -9.44 -19.09 6.24
N VAL A 157 -8.40 -19.04 7.07
CA VAL A 157 -7.08 -19.58 6.73
C VAL A 157 -7.20 -21.11 6.74
N THR A 158 -6.88 -21.74 5.61
CA THR A 158 -6.86 -23.20 5.46
C THR A 158 -5.45 -23.75 5.34
N ASP A 159 -4.51 -22.96 4.79
CA ASP A 159 -3.08 -23.22 4.84
C ASP A 159 -2.43 -22.26 5.85
N PHE A 160 -1.89 -22.81 6.93
CA PHE A 160 -1.29 -22.00 7.99
C PHE A 160 0.01 -21.32 7.58
N ASN A 161 0.63 -21.68 6.45
CA ASN A 161 1.75 -20.94 5.87
C ASN A 161 1.35 -19.51 5.43
N GLU A 162 0.06 -19.25 5.21
CA GLU A 162 -0.43 -17.91 4.88
C GLU A 162 -0.18 -16.89 6.02
N ILE A 163 -0.07 -17.35 7.27
CA ILE A 163 0.17 -16.51 8.44
C ILE A 163 1.61 -15.97 8.44
N PRO A 164 2.68 -16.79 8.49
CA PRO A 164 4.05 -16.28 8.42
C PRO A 164 4.32 -15.54 7.10
N HIS A 165 3.76 -16.03 5.97
CA HIS A 165 3.85 -15.32 4.70
C HIS A 165 3.29 -13.90 4.79
N HIS A 166 2.14 -13.71 5.46
CA HIS A 166 1.58 -12.37 5.65
C HIS A 166 2.53 -11.44 6.41
N PHE A 167 3.14 -11.90 7.51
CA PHE A 167 4.09 -11.10 8.27
C PHE A 167 5.35 -10.76 7.46
N LEU A 168 5.89 -11.72 6.71
CA LEU A 168 7.01 -11.48 5.79
C LEU A 168 6.65 -10.42 4.75
N HIS A 169 5.43 -10.47 4.20
CA HIS A 169 4.97 -9.49 3.24
C HIS A 169 4.79 -8.09 3.87
N CYS A 170 4.26 -7.99 5.10
CA CYS A 170 4.20 -6.72 5.85
C CYS A 170 5.60 -6.13 6.06
N ILE A 171 6.58 -6.96 6.42
CA ILE A 171 7.98 -6.54 6.62
C ILE A 171 8.58 -6.06 5.29
N GLN A 172 8.41 -6.84 4.21
CA GLN A 172 8.92 -6.49 2.89
C GLN A 172 8.39 -5.12 2.43
N VAL A 173 7.07 -4.92 2.49
CA VAL A 173 6.43 -3.66 2.08
C VAL A 173 6.90 -2.50 2.95
N HIS A 174 7.02 -2.71 4.27
CA HIS A 174 7.55 -1.70 5.18
C HIS A 174 8.99 -1.30 4.81
N LEU A 175 9.86 -2.27 4.53
CA LEU A 175 11.23 -2.01 4.09
C LEU A 175 11.27 -1.28 2.76
N ASP A 176 10.43 -1.63 1.80
CA ASP A 176 10.38 -0.97 0.50
C ASP A 176 9.89 0.49 0.61
N HIS A 177 8.96 0.78 1.52
CA HIS A 177 8.47 2.14 1.75
C HIS A 177 9.44 3.00 2.57
N THR A 178 10.13 2.41 3.53
CA THR A 178 11.07 3.12 4.42
C THR A 178 12.49 3.16 3.88
N ARG A 179 12.81 2.40 2.82
CA ARG A 179 14.13 2.43 2.16
C ARG A 179 14.44 3.88 1.77
N PRO A 180 15.59 4.44 2.19
CA PRO A 180 16.01 5.76 1.76
C PRO A 180 16.05 5.82 0.23
N LYS A 181 15.16 6.61 -0.36
CA LYS A 181 15.27 6.92 -1.78
C LYS A 181 16.49 7.80 -1.94
N ALA A 182 17.51 7.32 -2.65
CA ALA A 182 18.64 8.15 -3.05
C ALA A 182 18.05 9.41 -3.71
N GLN A 183 18.27 10.58 -3.11
CA GLN A 183 17.92 11.84 -3.74
C GLN A 183 18.79 11.95 -4.99
N ILE A 184 18.25 11.51 -6.13
CA ILE A 184 18.74 11.95 -7.42
C ILE A 184 18.36 13.42 -7.46
N ASN A 185 19.28 14.28 -7.03
CA ASN A 185 19.26 15.68 -7.39
C ASN A 185 19.36 15.71 -8.91
N ALA A 186 18.21 15.66 -9.59
CA ALA A 186 18.09 16.05 -10.97
C ALA A 186 18.29 17.57 -11.01
N SER A 187 19.55 18.00 -10.87
CA SER A 187 19.97 19.29 -11.36
C SER A 187 19.67 19.27 -12.85
N THR A 188 18.58 19.93 -13.24
CA THR A 188 18.29 20.30 -14.63
C THR A 188 19.46 21.14 -15.14
N ALA A 189 20.47 20.47 -15.68
CA ALA A 189 21.52 21.08 -16.47
C ALA A 189 20.93 21.34 -17.86
N THR A 190 20.41 22.56 -18.03
CA THR A 190 20.15 23.14 -19.34
C THR A 190 21.47 23.26 -20.10
N LEU A 191 21.65 22.47 -21.16
CA LEU A 191 22.74 22.66 -22.12
C LEU A 191 22.44 23.91 -22.97
N GLY A 192 23.31 24.93 -22.91
CA GLY A 192 23.30 26.00 -23.91
C GLY A 192 24.05 27.29 -23.58
N HIS A 193 25.38 27.26 -23.77
CA HIS A 193 26.24 28.36 -24.25
C HIS A 193 26.21 29.75 -23.57
N THR A 194 27.28 30.11 -22.84
CA THR A 194 28.27 31.11 -23.30
C THR A 194 29.51 31.16 -22.40
N ASN A 195 30.67 31.34 -23.02
CA ASN A 195 31.98 31.62 -22.43
C ASN A 195 31.91 32.76 -21.39
N GLN A 196 32.37 32.52 -20.15
CA GLN A 196 33.17 33.50 -19.41
C GLN A 196 34.16 32.81 -18.45
N VAL A 197 35.37 33.34 -18.46
CA VAL A 197 36.54 32.95 -17.67
C VAL A 197 36.48 33.63 -16.29
N ARG A 198 37.04 32.96 -15.26
CA ARG A 198 37.53 33.43 -13.93
C ARG A 198 36.71 32.95 -12.72
N PRO A 199 37.31 32.87 -11.51
CA PRO A 199 38.51 32.12 -11.15
C PRO A 199 38.24 31.18 -9.93
N PHE A 200 39.20 30.29 -9.68
CA PHE A 200 39.31 29.43 -8.50
C PHE A 200 39.03 30.19 -7.19
N ASN A 201 38.11 29.67 -6.36
CA ASN A 201 38.06 30.00 -4.94
C ASN A 201 37.78 28.74 -4.12
N ASN A 202 38.81 28.30 -3.37
CA ASN A 202 38.71 27.26 -2.36
C ASN A 202 37.85 27.77 -1.20
N GLN A 203 36.66 27.20 -1.00
CA GLN A 203 36.00 27.19 0.30
C GLN A 203 35.63 25.76 0.64
N ALA A 204 36.43 25.19 1.55
CA ALA A 204 36.11 23.98 2.27
C ALA A 204 34.86 24.24 3.12
N ALA A 205 33.81 23.47 2.90
CA ALA A 205 32.71 23.34 3.84
C ALA A 205 33.18 22.43 4.99
N THR A 206 33.59 23.06 6.08
CA THR A 206 33.83 22.42 7.37
C THR A 206 32.53 21.80 7.87
N PHE A 207 32.41 20.48 7.83
CA PHE A 207 31.37 19.76 8.57
C PHE A 207 31.94 19.32 9.91
N SER A 208 31.51 20.01 10.96
CA SER A 208 31.75 19.62 12.35
C SER A 208 31.03 18.30 12.62
N ALA A 209 31.79 17.23 12.74
CA ALA A 209 31.32 15.92 13.18
C ALA A 209 31.21 15.89 14.71
N SER A 210 29.99 15.71 15.21
CA SER A 210 29.77 15.17 16.56
C SER A 210 29.76 13.64 16.45
N GLY A 211 30.71 13.00 17.12
CA GLY A 211 31.07 11.60 16.97
C GLY A 211 30.04 10.60 17.50
N ASN A 212 30.19 9.36 17.00
CA ASN A 212 29.57 8.10 17.44
C ASN A 212 28.33 7.57 16.69
N ALA A 213 27.88 8.19 15.60
CA ALA A 213 26.88 7.58 14.70
C ALA A 213 27.47 7.07 13.36
N ALA A 214 28.67 7.53 12.96
CA ALA A 214 29.21 7.25 11.62
C ALA A 214 29.68 5.79 11.42
N GLY A 215 30.12 5.10 12.48
CA GLY A 215 30.66 3.74 12.38
C GLY A 215 29.61 2.70 11.93
N ASN A 216 28.42 2.75 12.53
CA ASN A 216 27.33 1.84 12.19
C ASN A 216 26.84 2.09 10.75
N ASN A 217 26.74 3.36 10.35
CA ASN A 217 26.34 3.73 8.99
C ASN A 217 27.32 3.20 7.92
N VAL A 218 28.63 3.20 8.19
CA VAL A 218 29.61 2.67 7.22
C VAL A 218 29.60 1.14 7.20
N SER A 219 29.43 0.49 8.36
CA SER A 219 29.25 -0.97 8.44
C SER A 219 28.08 -1.45 7.59
N ASP A 220 26.92 -0.82 7.77
CA ASP A 220 25.70 -1.14 7.03
C ASP A 220 25.88 -0.92 5.52
N LEU A 221 26.58 0.16 5.13
CA LEU A 221 26.88 0.44 3.72
C LEU A 221 27.79 -0.62 3.11
N VAL A 222 28.86 -1.04 3.80
CA VAL A 222 29.75 -2.11 3.33
C VAL A 222 28.98 -3.42 3.18
N MET A 223 28.19 -3.80 4.19
CA MET A 223 27.40 -5.03 4.14
C MET A 223 26.33 -5.00 3.04
N SER A 224 25.73 -3.84 2.76
CA SER A 224 24.77 -3.68 1.66
C SER A 224 25.37 -3.98 0.28
N VAL A 225 26.68 -3.71 0.11
CA VAL A 225 27.38 -4.01 -1.15
C VAL A 225 27.61 -5.52 -1.31
N PHE A 226 27.90 -6.24 -0.22
CA PHE A 226 28.09 -7.68 -0.25
C PHE A 226 26.78 -8.47 -0.36
N ASN A 227 25.65 -7.87 0.04
CA ASN A 227 24.32 -8.46 -0.07
C ASN A 227 23.58 -8.07 -1.37
N ASP A 228 24.22 -7.32 -2.27
CA ASP A 228 23.68 -7.05 -3.60
C ASP A 228 23.63 -8.36 -4.42
N PRO A 229 22.49 -8.73 -5.04
CA PRO A 229 22.39 -9.90 -5.92
C PRO A 229 23.53 -10.01 -6.94
N ALA A 230 23.96 -8.89 -7.53
CA ALA A 230 25.05 -8.87 -8.51
C ALA A 230 26.44 -9.18 -7.90
N ALA A 231 26.61 -8.96 -6.59
CA ALA A 231 27.81 -9.32 -5.85
C ALA A 231 27.78 -10.78 -5.37
N ILE A 232 26.60 -11.28 -5.00
CA ILE A 232 26.37 -12.66 -4.55
C ILE A 232 26.66 -13.65 -5.69
N ASP A 233 26.19 -13.31 -6.90
CA ASP A 233 26.36 -14.13 -8.11
C ASP A 233 27.82 -14.18 -8.61
N ARG A 234 28.71 -13.33 -8.09
CA ARG A 234 30.14 -13.41 -8.43
C ARG A 234 30.78 -14.63 -7.77
N GLU A 235 31.40 -15.46 -8.60
CA GLU A 235 32.09 -16.68 -8.18
C GLU A 235 33.14 -16.41 -7.09
N HIS A 236 33.98 -15.39 -7.29
CA HIS A 236 35.08 -15.05 -6.38
C HIS A 236 34.75 -13.91 -5.41
N GLY A 237 33.52 -13.40 -5.37
CA GLY A 237 33.13 -12.28 -4.52
C GLY A 237 33.58 -10.91 -5.05
N LEU A 238 33.78 -9.96 -4.14
CA LEU A 238 34.15 -8.57 -4.45
C LEU A 238 35.57 -8.24 -3.99
N HIS A 239 36.32 -7.55 -4.85
CA HIS A 239 37.61 -6.98 -4.47
C HIS A 239 37.40 -5.72 -3.61
N ILE A 240 38.23 -5.51 -2.59
CA ILE A 240 38.12 -4.37 -1.67
C ILE A 240 38.06 -3.01 -2.36
N LYS A 241 38.85 -2.82 -3.43
CA LYS A 241 38.83 -1.59 -4.25
C LYS A 241 37.49 -1.35 -4.93
N ASP A 242 36.78 -2.39 -5.34
CA ASP A 242 35.46 -2.26 -5.97
C ASP A 242 34.46 -1.72 -4.95
N VAL A 243 34.52 -2.22 -3.71
CA VAL A 243 33.69 -1.76 -2.60
C VAL A 243 34.00 -0.30 -2.26
N ALA A 244 35.28 0.05 -2.11
CA ALA A 244 35.72 1.42 -1.85
C ALA A 244 35.28 2.39 -2.96
N ASN A 245 35.45 2.00 -4.23
CA ASN A 245 35.07 2.80 -5.39
C ASN A 245 33.54 2.98 -5.50
N ARG A 246 32.77 1.96 -5.13
CA ARG A 246 31.31 1.98 -5.13
C ARG A 246 30.74 2.87 -4.04
N LEU A 247 31.33 2.82 -2.84
CA LEU A 247 30.89 3.61 -1.69
C LEU A 247 31.52 5.00 -1.61
N LYS A 248 32.52 5.30 -2.46
CA LYS A 248 33.31 6.54 -2.41
C LYS A 248 33.98 6.76 -1.05
N LEU A 249 34.43 5.67 -0.44
CA LEU A 249 35.14 5.66 0.84
C LEU A 249 36.62 5.34 0.62
N SER A 250 37.47 5.69 1.60
CA SER A 250 38.87 5.28 1.56
C SER A 250 39.00 3.77 1.74
N GLU A 251 40.00 3.17 1.06
CA GLU A 251 40.25 1.74 1.15
C GLU A 251 40.54 1.31 2.60
N ASP A 252 41.24 2.14 3.38
CA ASP A 252 41.57 1.86 4.79
C ASP A 252 40.31 1.72 5.67
N VAL A 253 39.31 2.59 5.45
CA VAL A 253 38.04 2.54 6.20
C VAL A 253 37.25 1.29 5.83
N VAL A 254 37.16 0.99 4.53
CA VAL A 254 36.48 -0.22 4.04
C VAL A 254 37.19 -1.47 4.57
N ARG A 255 38.53 -1.48 4.58
CA ARG A 255 39.34 -2.60 5.09
C ARG A 255 39.06 -2.88 6.56
N ALA A 256 39.03 -1.84 7.39
CA ALA A 256 38.75 -1.98 8.82
C ALA A 256 37.35 -2.56 9.07
N VAL A 257 36.35 -2.14 8.30
CA VAL A 257 34.97 -2.61 8.43
C VAL A 257 34.81 -4.04 7.92
N ILE A 258 35.43 -4.39 6.79
CA ILE A 258 35.44 -5.76 6.29
C ILE A 258 36.10 -6.68 7.32
N GLN A 259 37.23 -6.30 7.90
CA GLN A 259 37.90 -7.11 8.91
C GLN A 259 37.02 -7.36 10.13
N HIS A 260 36.29 -6.33 10.59
CA HIS A 260 35.33 -6.49 11.67
C HIS A 260 34.25 -7.54 11.33
N HIS A 261 33.67 -7.50 10.12
CA HIS A 261 32.68 -8.48 9.69
C HIS A 261 33.26 -9.87 9.42
N VAL A 262 34.54 -9.97 9.07
CA VAL A 262 35.27 -11.24 9.02
C VAL A 262 35.39 -11.84 10.42
N ASP A 263 35.75 -11.03 11.42
CA ASP A 263 35.87 -11.47 12.81
C ASP A 263 34.50 -11.88 13.40
N GLN A 264 33.41 -11.25 12.96
CA GLN A 264 32.03 -11.63 13.34
C GLN A 264 31.50 -12.86 12.57
N GLY A 265 32.14 -13.25 11.47
CA GLY A 265 31.71 -14.36 10.62
C GLY A 265 30.65 -14.01 9.58
N ASP A 266 30.37 -12.72 9.34
CA ASP A 266 29.41 -12.25 8.34
C ASP A 266 29.99 -12.25 6.92
N ILE A 267 31.31 -12.08 6.81
CA ILE A 267 32.07 -12.02 5.55
C ILE A 267 33.27 -12.98 5.65
N TYR A 268 33.66 -13.61 4.55
CA TYR A 268 34.86 -14.45 4.50
C TYR A 268 35.71 -14.14 3.27
N ASN A 269 37.03 -14.41 3.35
CA ASN A 269 37.94 -14.28 2.23
C ASN A 269 37.75 -15.45 1.25
N THR A 270 37.98 -15.20 -0.05
CA THR A 270 37.77 -16.22 -1.09
C THR A 270 39.09 -16.68 -1.71
N ILE A 271 39.55 -15.98 -2.75
CA ILE A 271 40.69 -16.39 -3.59
C ILE A 271 42.01 -15.76 -3.16
N ASP A 272 41.97 -14.61 -2.48
CA ASP A 272 43.13 -13.90 -1.96
C ASP A 272 42.73 -12.97 -0.79
N ASP A 273 43.70 -12.25 -0.24
CA ASP A 273 43.52 -11.36 0.93
C ASP A 273 42.72 -10.08 0.62
N ASN A 274 42.32 -9.85 -0.63
CA ASN A 274 41.58 -8.67 -1.07
C ASN A 274 40.21 -8.99 -1.67
N HIS A 275 39.83 -10.28 -1.79
CA HIS A 275 38.52 -10.72 -2.28
C HIS A 275 37.68 -11.34 -1.16
N PHE A 276 36.44 -10.86 -1.04
CA PHE A 276 35.55 -11.20 0.07
C PHE A 276 34.14 -11.55 -0.41
N LYS A 277 33.43 -12.36 0.36
CA LYS A 277 32.04 -12.76 0.09
C LYS A 277 31.21 -12.83 1.38
N SER A 278 29.90 -12.54 1.27
CA SER A 278 28.96 -12.63 2.40
C SER A 278 28.68 -14.08 2.77
N ALA A 279 28.71 -14.40 4.07
CA ALA A 279 28.35 -15.70 4.62
C ALA A 279 26.83 -15.92 4.69
N ALA A 280 26.01 -14.87 4.54
CA ALA A 280 24.56 -14.95 4.68
C ALA A 280 23.85 -15.74 3.56
N ASN A 281 24.57 -16.12 2.49
CA ASN A 281 24.03 -16.83 1.33
C ASN A 281 24.82 -18.11 0.99
N GLY A 282 25.57 -18.65 1.95
CA GLY A 282 26.33 -19.90 1.82
C GLY A 282 25.59 -21.11 2.40
#